data_AF-A0A8S3I0M4-F1
#
_entry.id   AF-A0A8S3I0M4-F1
#
_cell.length_a   1.000
_cell.length_b   1.000
_cell.length_c   1.000
_cell.angle_alpha   90.00
_cell.angle_beta   90.00
_cell.angle_gamma   90.00
#
_symmetry.space_group_name_H-M   'P 1'
#
loop_
_entity.id
_entity.type
_entity.pdbx_description
1 polymer ?
#
loop_
_entity_poly.entity_id
_entity_poly.type
_entity_poly.pdbx_seq_one_letter_code
_entity_poly.pdbx_strand_id
1 'polypeptide(L)'
;MKSWRSFWDRQLYKALDLQYSIGLRTLTENLPEINIDLIFSDNSIQYKLSNASRVQGNLEAIKATYYNEMKRFLTIPLTFRGFRDTKKKLIFENIMQRHNDDIVACFYASNQLFIKLERGLEQFREWTILEQVDIEELVEKYLLDVADWERNFRVLKVRGQDAEKLPNEMRYDCFVVNINPFKLAIENQIQRLQNSMLTHLKRSITRDATTIDAFVNEGLEMLNDRPKNHEEIRLSYKKHDELN
;
A
#
# COMPACT_ATOMS: atom_id res chain seq x y z
N MET A 1 -31.64 -30.12 45.63
CA MET A 1 -30.48 -29.89 44.72
C MET A 1 -30.85 -29.65 43.25
N LYS A 2 -31.64 -30.52 42.57
CA LYS A 2 -31.97 -30.37 41.13
C LYS A 2 -32.81 -29.12 40.79
N SER A 3 -33.79 -28.75 41.63
CA SER A 3 -34.65 -27.58 41.42
C SER A 3 -33.90 -26.25 41.53
N TRP A 4 -33.04 -26.11 42.56
CA TRP A 4 -32.19 -24.93 42.75
C TRP A 4 -31.23 -24.68 41.58
N ARG A 5 -30.54 -25.72 41.10
CA ARG A 5 -29.66 -25.61 39.91
C ARG A 5 -30.44 -25.17 38.67
N SER A 6 -31.65 -25.71 38.48
CA SER A 6 -32.51 -25.32 37.36
C SER A 6 -33.02 -23.88 37.44
N PHE A 7 -33.25 -23.35 38.64
CA PHE A 7 -33.63 -21.95 38.83
C PHE A 7 -32.46 -21.02 38.47
N TRP A 8 -31.26 -21.31 38.96
CA TRP A 8 -30.07 -20.52 38.64
C TRP A 8 -29.67 -20.58 37.17
N ASP A 9 -29.81 -21.72 36.51
CA ASP A 9 -29.58 -21.81 35.06
C ASP A 9 -30.52 -20.89 34.27
N ARG A 10 -31.77 -20.72 34.72
CA ARG A 10 -32.70 -19.76 34.10
C ARG A 10 -32.34 -18.30 34.38
N GLN A 11 -31.75 -18.00 35.53
CA GLN A 11 -31.24 -16.64 35.81
C GLN A 11 -29.99 -16.34 34.98
N LEU A 12 -29.07 -17.31 34.88
CA LEU A 12 -27.92 -17.21 33.98
C LEU A 12 -28.34 -17.07 32.52
N TYR A 13 -29.41 -17.76 32.10
CA TYR A 13 -29.95 -17.61 30.75
C TYR A 13 -30.34 -16.16 30.47
N LYS A 14 -31.08 -15.52 31.38
CA LYS A 14 -31.49 -14.10 31.20
C LYS A 14 -30.29 -13.16 31.16
N ALA A 15 -29.32 -13.37 32.05
CA ALA A 15 -28.11 -12.56 32.08
C ALA A 15 -27.28 -12.73 30.79
N LEU A 16 -27.15 -13.97 30.30
CA LEU A 16 -26.45 -14.29 29.08
C LEU A 16 -27.17 -13.74 27.84
N ASP A 17 -28.50 -13.83 27.78
CA ASP A 17 -29.35 -13.30 26.71
C ASP A 17 -29.17 -11.78 26.58
N LEU A 18 -29.23 -11.06 27.70
CA LEU A 18 -29.00 -9.62 27.74
C LEU A 18 -27.58 -9.25 27.29
N GLN A 19 -26.56 -9.92 27.85
CA GLN A 19 -25.17 -9.66 27.50
C GLN A 19 -24.87 -10.00 26.03
N TYR A 20 -25.49 -11.05 25.50
CA TYR A 20 -25.37 -11.45 24.10
C TYR A 20 -25.98 -10.40 23.17
N SER A 21 -27.17 -9.89 23.49
CA SER A 21 -27.81 -8.81 22.71
C SER A 21 -26.99 -7.52 22.72
N ILE A 22 -26.48 -7.11 23.88
CA ILE A 22 -25.60 -5.94 24.00
C ILE A 22 -24.30 -6.16 23.22
N GLY A 23 -23.71 -7.35 23.36
CA GLY A 23 -22.46 -7.70 22.71
C GLY A 23 -22.59 -7.84 21.19
N LEU A 24 -23.74 -8.25 20.66
CA LEU A 24 -24.01 -8.20 19.21
C LEU A 24 -24.06 -6.75 18.72
N ARG A 25 -24.80 -5.87 19.39
CA ARG A 25 -24.92 -4.46 18.99
C ARG A 25 -23.60 -3.69 19.04
N THR A 26 -22.72 -4.06 19.97
CA THR A 26 -21.42 -3.40 20.18
C THR A 26 -20.25 -4.24 19.66
N LEU A 27 -20.52 -5.32 18.91
CA LEU A 27 -19.50 -6.30 18.52
C LEU A 27 -18.39 -5.63 17.72
N THR A 28 -18.78 -4.82 16.76
CA THR A 28 -17.85 -4.12 15.86
C THR A 28 -16.91 -3.16 16.60
N GLU A 29 -17.38 -2.55 17.68
CA GLU A 29 -16.62 -1.57 18.48
C GLU A 29 -15.75 -2.25 19.55
N ASN A 30 -16.20 -3.39 20.08
CA ASN A 30 -15.54 -4.09 21.19
C ASN A 30 -14.72 -5.32 20.76
N LEU A 31 -14.59 -5.56 19.45
CA LEU A 31 -13.67 -6.57 18.95
C LEU A 31 -12.22 -6.17 19.30
N PRO A 32 -11.35 -7.14 19.60
CA PRO A 32 -9.94 -6.85 19.83
C PRO A 32 -9.35 -6.17 18.60
N GLU A 33 -8.50 -5.17 18.83
CA GLU A 33 -7.86 -4.41 17.76
C GLU A 33 -7.05 -5.34 16.84
N ILE A 34 -7.40 -5.31 15.55
CA ILE A 34 -6.70 -6.04 14.50
C ILE A 34 -5.73 -5.07 13.84
N ASN A 35 -4.45 -5.21 14.19
CA ASN A 35 -3.36 -4.43 13.63
C ASN A 35 -2.95 -4.98 12.26
N ILE A 36 -3.00 -4.12 11.25
CA ILE A 36 -2.70 -4.42 9.85
C ILE A 36 -1.56 -3.49 9.41
N ASP A 37 -0.42 -4.06 9.06
CA ASP A 37 0.65 -3.34 8.39
C ASP A 37 0.38 -3.35 6.88
N LEU A 38 0.32 -2.15 6.28
CA LEU A 38 0.34 -1.98 4.83
C LEU A 38 1.77 -2.08 4.34
N ILE A 39 2.06 -3.14 3.59
CA ILE A 39 3.37 -3.37 3.00
C ILE A 39 3.22 -3.32 1.49
N PHE A 40 4.10 -2.57 0.83
CA PHE A 40 4.20 -2.65 -0.62
C PHE A 40 5.28 -3.66 -1.01
N SER A 41 4.90 -4.71 -1.75
CA SER A 41 5.83 -5.75 -2.22
C SER A 41 5.35 -6.33 -3.54
N ASP A 42 6.28 -6.52 -4.49
CA ASP A 42 6.05 -7.09 -5.81
C ASP A 42 4.88 -6.43 -6.58
N ASN A 43 4.94 -5.11 -6.77
CA ASN A 43 3.93 -4.34 -7.55
C ASN A 43 2.48 -4.41 -7.03
N SER A 44 2.27 -4.91 -5.81
CA SER A 44 0.95 -5.03 -5.19
C SER A 44 0.95 -4.56 -3.74
N ILE A 45 -0.17 -3.96 -3.32
CA ILE A 45 -0.39 -3.63 -1.90
C ILE A 45 -0.65 -4.96 -1.20
N GLN A 46 0.30 -5.40 -0.39
CA GLN A 46 0.19 -6.60 0.41
C GLN A 46 -0.14 -6.23 1.86
N TYR A 47 -0.97 -7.05 2.50
CA TYR A 47 -1.36 -6.84 3.88
C TYR A 47 -0.54 -7.75 4.78
N LYS A 48 -0.02 -7.24 5.88
CA LYS A 48 0.56 -8.10 6.92
C LYS A 48 -0.18 -7.85 8.21
N LEU A 49 -0.89 -8.84 8.73
CA LEU A 49 -1.32 -8.76 10.11
C LEU A 49 -0.08 -8.78 11.01
N SER A 50 -0.05 -7.95 12.06
CA SER A 50 1.11 -7.85 12.96
C SER A 50 1.42 -9.17 13.69
N ASN A 51 0.41 -10.05 13.84
CA ASN A 51 0.53 -11.37 14.45
C ASN A 51 0.85 -12.50 13.45
N ALA A 52 0.91 -12.20 12.14
CA ALA A 52 1.17 -13.17 11.09
C ALA A 52 2.61 -13.05 10.61
N SER A 53 3.37 -14.15 10.71
CA SER A 53 4.77 -14.23 10.26
C SER A 53 4.92 -14.17 8.72
N ARG A 54 3.80 -14.24 7.98
CA ARG A 54 3.77 -14.19 6.51
C ARG A 54 3.05 -12.94 6.03
N VAL A 55 3.64 -12.26 5.04
CA VAL A 55 2.97 -11.21 4.27
C VAL A 55 1.82 -11.88 3.50
N GLN A 56 0.59 -11.44 3.74
CA GLN A 56 -0.63 -12.02 3.17
C GLN A 56 -1.26 -11.02 2.20
N GLY A 57 -1.07 -11.24 0.90
CA GLY A 57 -1.54 -10.34 -0.15
C GLY A 57 -3.06 -10.10 -0.22
N ASN A 58 -3.89 -10.89 0.49
CA ASN A 58 -5.34 -10.86 0.28
C ASN A 58 -6.09 -10.25 1.48
N LEU A 59 -6.93 -9.26 1.19
CA LEU A 59 -7.96 -8.72 2.09
C LEU A 59 -8.86 -9.84 2.68
N GLU A 60 -8.97 -10.96 1.97
CA GLU A 60 -9.68 -12.17 2.42
C GLU A 60 -9.13 -12.73 3.73
N ALA A 61 -7.82 -12.63 3.99
CA ALA A 61 -7.24 -13.12 5.23
C ALA A 61 -7.62 -12.24 6.44
N ILE A 62 -7.72 -10.92 6.22
CA ILE A 62 -8.25 -9.97 7.21
C ILE A 62 -9.73 -10.29 7.50
N LYS A 63 -10.53 -10.48 6.44
CA LYS A 63 -11.93 -10.90 6.55
C LYS A 63 -12.06 -12.23 7.32
N ALA A 64 -11.21 -13.22 7.03
CA ALA A 64 -11.21 -14.51 7.72
C ALA A 64 -10.86 -14.39 9.21
N THR A 65 -9.88 -13.55 9.56
CA THR A 65 -9.50 -13.31 10.96
C THR A 65 -10.63 -12.64 11.73
N TYR A 66 -11.25 -11.61 11.15
CA TYR A 66 -12.43 -10.94 11.70
C TYR A 66 -13.59 -11.93 11.91
N TYR A 67 -13.91 -12.74 10.90
CA TYR A 67 -14.99 -13.72 11.01
C TYR A 67 -14.70 -14.83 12.03
N ASN A 68 -13.43 -15.20 12.25
CA ASN A 68 -13.05 -16.13 13.30
C ASN A 68 -13.29 -15.56 14.70
N GLU A 69 -12.92 -14.30 14.94
CA GLU A 69 -13.19 -13.63 16.22
C GLU A 69 -14.71 -13.43 16.43
N MET A 70 -15.43 -13.04 15.39
CA MET A 70 -16.88 -12.96 15.44
C MET A 70 -17.51 -14.34 15.73
N LYS A 71 -17.04 -15.41 15.08
CA LYS A 71 -17.48 -16.79 15.35
C LYS A 71 -17.18 -17.22 16.79
N ARG A 72 -16.03 -16.83 17.34
CA ARG A 72 -15.68 -17.08 18.75
C ARG A 72 -16.71 -16.45 19.69
N PHE A 73 -17.13 -15.22 19.41
CA PHE A 73 -18.19 -14.56 20.17
C PHE A 73 -19.56 -15.24 19.97
N LEU A 74 -19.94 -15.54 18.72
CA LEU A 74 -21.23 -16.15 18.40
C LEU A 74 -21.42 -17.54 19.04
N THR A 75 -20.34 -18.27 19.29
CA THR A 75 -20.37 -19.63 19.87
C THR A 75 -20.38 -19.66 21.40
N ILE A 76 -20.34 -18.51 22.09
CA ILE A 76 -20.40 -18.44 23.56
C ILE A 76 -21.66 -19.14 24.12
N PRO A 77 -22.88 -18.91 23.59
CA PRO A 77 -24.08 -19.60 24.10
C PRO A 77 -24.07 -21.12 23.92
N LEU A 78 -23.36 -21.65 22.92
CA LEU A 78 -23.24 -23.10 22.65
C LEU A 78 -22.23 -23.79 23.56
N THR A 79 -21.18 -23.08 23.95
CA THR A 79 -20.11 -23.61 24.80
C THR A 79 -20.44 -23.52 26.28
N PHE A 80 -21.35 -22.61 26.66
CA PHE A 80 -21.78 -22.40 28.04
C PHE A 80 -22.40 -23.66 28.68
N ARG A 81 -21.79 -24.16 29.76
CA ARG A 81 -22.21 -25.40 30.44
C ARG A 81 -23.20 -25.19 31.60
N GLY A 82 -23.33 -23.97 32.14
CA GLY A 82 -24.22 -23.67 33.27
C GLY A 82 -23.91 -24.48 34.55
N PHE A 83 -24.85 -24.52 35.50
CA PHE A 83 -24.76 -25.30 36.74
C PHE A 83 -25.23 -26.77 36.60
N ARG A 84 -25.71 -27.14 35.41
CA ARG A 84 -26.17 -28.50 35.09
C ARG A 84 -25.03 -29.33 34.49
N ASP A 85 -24.55 -30.29 35.26
CA ASP A 85 -23.52 -31.27 34.84
C ASP A 85 -24.06 -32.41 33.94
N THR A 86 -25.23 -32.21 33.33
CA THR A 86 -25.86 -33.19 32.45
C THR A 86 -25.69 -32.77 31.00
N LYS A 87 -25.22 -33.69 30.14
CA LYS A 87 -25.00 -33.55 28.68
C LYS A 87 -26.15 -32.94 27.86
N LYS A 88 -27.30 -32.61 28.46
CA LYS A 88 -28.43 -31.89 27.85
C LYS A 88 -28.18 -30.36 27.90
N LYS A 89 -27.27 -29.88 27.05
CA LYS A 89 -27.09 -28.46 26.72
C LYS A 89 -28.22 -27.99 25.81
N LEU A 90 -29.33 -27.46 26.33
CA LEU A 90 -30.45 -27.13 25.43
C LEU A 90 -31.09 -25.76 25.66
N ILE A 91 -30.94 -25.14 26.84
CA ILE A 91 -31.62 -23.86 27.10
C ILE A 91 -30.82 -22.70 26.48
N PHE A 92 -29.49 -22.69 26.61
CA PHE A 92 -28.65 -21.59 26.12
C PHE A 92 -28.49 -21.55 24.59
N GLU A 93 -28.64 -22.70 23.91
CA GLU A 93 -28.55 -22.76 22.44
C GLU A 93 -29.69 -21.97 21.77
N ASN A 94 -30.86 -21.89 22.42
CA ASN A 94 -32.01 -21.11 21.95
C ASN A 94 -31.73 -19.59 21.89
N ILE A 95 -30.71 -19.08 22.61
CA ILE A 95 -30.32 -17.65 22.56
C ILE A 95 -29.90 -17.28 21.13
N MET A 96 -29.12 -18.13 20.46
CA MET A 96 -28.68 -17.87 19.09
C MET A 96 -29.86 -17.83 18.11
N GLN A 97 -30.83 -18.73 18.28
CA GLN A 97 -32.02 -18.78 17.42
C GLN A 97 -32.90 -17.53 17.60
N ARG A 98 -33.00 -17.02 18.83
CA ARG A 98 -33.79 -15.83 19.15
C ARG A 98 -33.17 -14.55 18.58
N HIS A 99 -31.85 -14.46 18.56
CA HIS A 99 -31.10 -13.30 18.09
C HIS A 99 -30.62 -13.45 16.63
N ASN A 100 -31.24 -14.30 15.82
CA ASN A 100 -30.81 -14.53 14.43
C ASN A 100 -30.81 -13.22 13.62
N ASP A 101 -31.86 -12.40 13.77
CA ASP A 101 -31.96 -11.11 13.07
C ASP A 101 -30.84 -10.13 13.47
N ASP A 102 -30.49 -10.09 14.76
CA ASP A 102 -29.37 -9.27 15.27
C ASP A 102 -28.01 -9.78 14.74
N ILE A 103 -27.85 -11.10 14.60
CA ILE A 103 -26.65 -11.71 14.01
C ILE A 103 -26.53 -11.31 12.53
N VAL A 104 -27.63 -11.38 11.78
CA VAL A 104 -27.68 -10.93 10.38
C VAL A 104 -27.31 -9.45 10.27
N ALA A 105 -27.85 -8.60 11.16
CA ALA A 105 -27.51 -7.18 11.22
C ALA A 105 -26.01 -6.94 11.50
N CYS A 106 -25.39 -7.74 12.39
CA CYS A 106 -23.94 -7.71 12.60
C CYS A 106 -23.17 -7.99 11.32
N PHE A 107 -23.52 -9.05 10.57
CA PHE A 107 -22.84 -9.36 9.31
C PHE A 107 -22.94 -8.22 8.30
N TYR A 108 -24.09 -7.55 8.21
CA TYR A 108 -24.25 -6.35 7.37
C TYR A 108 -23.35 -5.20 7.84
N ALA A 109 -23.28 -4.95 9.15
CA ALA A 109 -22.40 -3.93 9.72
C ALA A 109 -20.91 -4.24 9.44
N SER A 110 -20.49 -5.49 9.56
CA SER A 110 -19.14 -5.94 9.21
C SER A 110 -18.81 -5.68 7.74
N ASN A 111 -19.75 -5.97 6.83
CA ASN A 111 -19.56 -5.69 5.40
C ASN A 111 -19.41 -4.20 5.12
N GLN A 112 -20.20 -3.34 5.77
CA GLN A 112 -20.05 -1.89 5.66
C GLN A 112 -18.68 -1.42 6.14
N LEU A 113 -18.16 -2.02 7.21
CA LEU A 113 -16.83 -1.73 7.73
C LEU A 113 -15.73 -2.17 6.75
N PHE A 114 -15.86 -3.33 6.10
CA PHE A 114 -14.93 -3.73 5.03
C PHE A 114 -14.96 -2.78 3.84
N ILE A 115 -16.14 -2.29 3.44
CA ILE A 115 -16.26 -1.29 2.36
C ILE A 115 -15.58 0.02 2.76
N LYS A 116 -15.74 0.47 4.02
CA LYS A 116 -15.04 1.66 4.53
C LYS A 116 -13.51 1.48 4.48
N LEU A 117 -13.02 0.31 4.89
CA LEU A 117 -11.60 -0.01 4.84
C LEU A 117 -11.10 -0.05 3.39
N GLU A 118 -11.80 -0.73 2.47
CA GLU A 118 -11.43 -0.78 1.05
C GLU A 118 -11.36 0.63 0.42
N ARG A 119 -12.35 1.51 0.69
CA ARG A 119 -12.32 2.91 0.22
C ARG A 119 -11.16 3.70 0.81
N GLY A 120 -10.88 3.49 2.10
CA GLY A 120 -9.74 4.09 2.78
C GLY A 120 -8.39 3.62 2.23
N LEU A 121 -8.36 2.49 1.54
CA LEU A 121 -7.16 1.96 0.89
C LEU A 121 -7.01 2.43 -0.55
N GLU A 122 -8.12 2.71 -1.24
CA GLU A 122 -8.11 3.13 -2.64
C GLU A 122 -7.33 4.43 -2.87
N GLN A 123 -7.34 5.36 -1.91
CA GLN A 123 -6.53 6.58 -1.95
C GLN A 123 -5.01 6.30 -2.00
N PHE A 124 -4.55 5.16 -1.50
CA PHE A 124 -3.13 4.79 -1.53
C PHE A 124 -2.72 4.14 -2.85
N ARG A 125 -3.68 3.67 -3.66
CA ARG A 125 -3.44 3.04 -4.95
C ARG A 125 -2.79 3.98 -5.96
N GLU A 126 -3.07 5.28 -5.86
CA GLU A 126 -2.47 6.29 -6.74
C GLU A 126 -0.96 6.44 -6.52
N TRP A 127 -0.50 6.26 -5.28
CA TRP A 127 0.93 6.33 -4.94
C TRP A 127 1.73 5.14 -5.46
N THR A 128 1.02 4.07 -5.81
CA THR A 128 1.57 2.78 -6.22
C THR A 128 2.04 2.75 -7.68
N ILE A 129 1.65 3.74 -8.47
CA ILE A 129 1.83 3.76 -9.92
C ILE A 129 3.32 3.89 -10.30
N LEU A 130 4.16 4.51 -9.45
CA LEU A 130 5.56 4.78 -9.75
C LEU A 130 6.46 3.53 -9.81
N GLU A 131 6.09 2.42 -9.16
CA GLU A 131 6.87 1.16 -9.23
C GLU A 131 6.51 0.31 -10.44
N GLN A 132 5.31 0.50 -11.00
CA GLN A 132 4.84 -0.29 -12.13
C GLN A 132 5.50 0.08 -13.46
N VAL A 133 6.33 1.13 -13.45
CA VAL A 133 6.90 1.72 -14.65
C VAL A 133 8.42 1.69 -14.56
N ASP A 134 9.08 1.28 -15.65
CA ASP A 134 10.53 1.33 -15.74
C ASP A 134 10.98 2.80 -15.74
N ILE A 135 11.64 3.17 -14.65
CA ILE A 135 12.11 4.53 -14.39
C ILE A 135 13.16 4.95 -15.41
N GLU A 136 14.03 4.02 -15.84
CA GLU A 136 15.15 4.35 -16.74
C GLU A 136 14.65 4.62 -18.16
N GLU A 137 13.74 3.78 -18.67
CA GLU A 137 13.12 3.97 -20.00
C GLU A 137 12.31 5.27 -20.07
N LEU A 138 11.60 5.60 -18.98
CA LEU A 138 10.75 6.79 -18.94
C LEU A 138 11.58 8.08 -18.89
N VAL A 139 12.71 8.04 -18.17
CA VAL A 139 13.64 9.17 -18.12
C VAL A 139 14.28 9.40 -19.49
N GLU A 140 14.69 8.35 -20.20
CA GLU A 140 15.31 8.49 -21.52
C GLU A 140 14.34 9.03 -22.59
N LYS A 141 13.04 8.69 -22.49
CA LYS A 141 12.04 9.07 -23.49
C LYS A 141 11.45 10.47 -23.29
N TYR A 142 11.27 10.92 -22.05
CA TYR A 142 10.51 12.14 -21.74
C TYR A 142 11.35 13.31 -21.22
N LEU A 143 12.65 13.13 -20.96
CA LEU A 143 13.52 14.19 -20.47
C LEU A 143 14.57 14.55 -21.51
N LEU A 144 14.20 15.45 -22.41
CA LEU A 144 15.05 15.95 -23.50
C LEU A 144 15.48 17.40 -23.28
N ASP A 145 14.58 18.25 -22.79
CA ASP A 145 14.84 19.68 -22.56
C ASP A 145 15.12 19.99 -21.08
N VAL A 146 15.90 21.05 -20.84
CA VAL A 146 16.24 21.57 -19.50
C VAL A 146 14.97 21.94 -18.72
N ALA A 147 13.96 22.46 -19.42
CA ALA A 147 12.66 22.78 -18.83
C ALA A 147 11.92 21.54 -18.30
N ASP A 148 12.04 20.40 -18.98
CA ASP A 148 11.42 19.13 -18.57
C ASP A 148 12.07 18.59 -17.29
N TRP A 149 13.41 18.69 -17.19
CA TRP A 149 14.15 18.35 -15.98
C TRP A 149 13.71 19.21 -14.79
N GLU A 150 13.67 20.53 -14.95
CA GLU A 150 13.30 21.44 -13.86
C GLU A 150 11.87 21.17 -13.38
N ARG A 151 10.92 21.00 -14.32
CA ARG A 151 9.53 20.70 -14.00
C ARG A 151 9.40 19.38 -13.24
N ASN A 152 10.07 18.33 -13.69
CA ASN A 152 9.98 17.01 -13.05
C ASN A 152 10.65 16.97 -11.68
N PHE A 153 11.79 17.62 -11.48
CA PHE A 153 12.38 17.80 -10.15
C PHE A 153 11.47 18.60 -9.21
N ARG A 154 10.80 19.63 -9.70
CA ARG A 154 9.83 20.40 -8.91
C ARG A 154 8.63 19.56 -8.50
N VAL A 155 8.06 18.79 -9.43
CA VAL A 155 6.94 17.88 -9.14
C VAL A 155 7.34 16.81 -8.14
N LEU A 156 8.55 16.24 -8.25
CA LEU A 156 9.03 15.24 -7.30
C LEU A 156 9.27 15.79 -5.91
N LYS A 157 9.76 17.03 -5.80
CA LYS A 157 9.89 17.70 -4.52
C LYS A 157 8.53 17.88 -3.83
N VAL A 158 7.50 18.27 -4.59
CA VAL A 158 6.13 18.40 -4.08
C VAL A 158 5.58 17.03 -3.66
N ARG A 159 5.75 16.00 -4.50
CA ARG A 159 5.32 14.63 -4.18
C ARG A 159 6.02 14.06 -2.94
N GLY A 160 7.30 14.37 -2.73
CA GLY A 160 8.03 14.02 -1.51
C GLY A 160 7.45 14.69 -0.27
N GLN A 161 7.16 15.99 -0.34
CA GLN A 161 6.49 16.71 0.75
C GLN A 161 5.09 16.18 1.05
N ASP A 162 4.34 15.77 0.03
CA ASP A 162 3.01 15.20 0.22
C ASP A 162 3.06 13.77 0.78
N ALA A 163 4.08 12.99 0.43
CA ALA A 163 4.35 11.67 1.05
C ALA A 163 4.68 11.80 2.54
N GLU A 164 5.42 12.84 2.95
CA GLU A 164 5.71 13.11 4.36
C GLU A 164 4.46 13.45 5.19
N LYS A 165 3.48 14.13 4.58
CA LYS A 165 2.20 14.50 5.22
C LYS A 165 1.25 13.31 5.42
N LEU A 166 1.52 12.17 4.80
CA LEU A 166 0.69 10.98 4.98
C LEU A 166 0.67 10.55 6.45
N PRO A 167 -0.50 10.18 6.98
CA PRO A 167 -0.61 9.73 8.36
C PRO A 167 0.10 8.39 8.55
N ASN A 168 0.68 8.20 9.73
CA ASN A 168 1.41 6.98 10.08
C ASN A 168 0.46 5.82 10.43
N GLU A 169 -0.72 6.13 10.96
CA GLU A 169 -1.74 5.16 11.37
C GLU A 169 -3.13 5.65 10.97
N MET A 170 -3.99 4.74 10.52
CA MET A 170 -5.42 4.96 10.31
C MET A 170 -6.24 3.96 11.10
N ARG A 171 -7.28 4.43 11.79
CA ARG A 171 -8.17 3.59 12.60
C ARG A 171 -9.55 3.53 11.95
N TYR A 172 -10.02 2.31 11.72
CA TYR A 172 -11.36 1.99 11.23
C TYR A 172 -12.02 1.03 12.22
N ASP A 173 -12.66 1.58 13.25
CA ASP A 173 -13.25 0.83 14.37
C ASP A 173 -12.24 -0.19 14.96
N CYS A 174 -12.44 -1.48 14.71
CA CYS A 174 -11.56 -2.56 15.17
C CYS A 174 -10.27 -2.75 14.35
N PHE A 175 -10.12 -2.08 13.21
CA PHE A 175 -8.91 -2.16 12.38
C PHE A 175 -7.98 -0.99 12.64
N VAL A 176 -6.72 -1.29 12.96
CA VAL A 176 -5.64 -0.31 13.05
C VAL A 176 -4.69 -0.58 11.90
N VAL A 177 -4.67 0.32 10.93
CA VAL A 177 -3.86 0.20 9.72
C VAL A 177 -2.60 1.05 9.87
N ASN A 178 -1.46 0.40 9.98
CA ASN A 178 -0.14 1.02 10.02
C ASN A 178 0.35 1.27 8.59
N ILE A 179 0.59 2.53 8.26
CA ILE A 179 0.98 3.01 6.93
C ILE A 179 2.49 3.25 6.86
N ASN A 180 3.22 3.22 7.99
CA ASN A 180 4.66 3.49 8.00
C ASN A 180 5.48 2.66 6.99
N PRO A 181 5.27 1.32 6.84
CA PRO A 181 6.04 0.54 5.88
C PRO A 181 5.75 0.98 4.44
N PHE A 182 4.51 1.35 4.15
CA PHE A 182 4.08 1.88 2.86
C PHE A 182 4.70 3.26 2.57
N LYS A 183 4.72 4.16 3.57
CA LYS A 183 5.35 5.48 3.46
C LYS A 183 6.84 5.36 3.16
N LEU A 184 7.55 4.47 3.87
CA LEU A 184 8.97 4.18 3.60
C LEU A 184 9.18 3.63 2.17
N ALA A 185 8.27 2.81 1.66
CA ALA A 185 8.34 2.32 0.29
C ALA A 185 8.21 3.47 -0.74
N ILE A 186 7.27 4.39 -0.54
CA ILE A 186 7.11 5.58 -1.39
C ILE A 186 8.36 6.47 -1.34
N GLU A 187 8.88 6.76 -0.15
CA GLU A 187 10.08 7.58 0.02
C GLU A 187 11.28 6.97 -0.74
N ASN A 188 11.46 5.65 -0.64
CA ASN A 188 12.49 4.93 -1.39
C ASN A 188 12.27 5.00 -2.90
N GLN A 189 11.03 4.90 -3.39
CA GLN A 189 10.71 5.02 -4.83
C GLN A 189 11.03 6.44 -5.34
N ILE A 190 10.62 7.48 -4.61
CA ILE A 190 10.92 8.88 -4.96
C ILE A 190 12.43 9.10 -5.02
N GLN A 191 13.17 8.59 -4.03
CA GLN A 191 14.63 8.71 -4.00
C GLN A 191 15.31 7.96 -5.16
N ARG A 192 14.82 6.76 -5.53
CA ARG A 192 15.30 6.01 -6.69
C ARG A 192 15.10 6.79 -7.98
N LEU A 193 13.92 7.37 -8.19
CA LEU A 193 13.60 8.18 -9.36
C LEU A 193 14.49 9.44 -9.43
N GLN A 194 14.70 10.11 -8.30
CA GLN A 194 15.61 11.25 -8.22
C GLN A 194 17.05 10.87 -8.60
N ASN A 195 17.56 9.75 -8.08
CA ASN A 195 18.91 9.29 -8.38
C ASN A 195 19.08 8.86 -9.84
N SER A 196 18.08 8.18 -10.42
CA SER A 196 18.10 7.79 -11.83
C SER A 196 18.16 9.03 -12.73
N MET A 197 17.27 10.01 -12.49
CA MET A 197 17.29 11.28 -13.21
C MET A 197 18.63 12.01 -13.11
N LEU A 198 19.22 12.13 -11.92
CA LEU A 198 20.54 12.76 -11.77
C LEU A 198 21.63 12.03 -12.55
N THR A 199 21.56 10.69 -12.58
CA THR A 199 22.51 9.85 -13.31
C THR A 199 22.37 10.05 -14.82
N HIS A 200 21.13 10.07 -15.34
CA HIS A 200 20.85 10.32 -16.74
C HIS A 200 21.19 11.75 -17.17
N LEU A 201 20.88 12.76 -16.37
CA LEU A 201 21.26 14.15 -16.65
C LEU A 201 22.78 14.29 -16.73
N LYS A 202 23.52 13.69 -15.79
CA LYS A 202 24.99 13.67 -15.81
C LYS A 202 25.51 13.00 -17.08
N ARG A 203 24.94 11.85 -17.46
CA ARG A 203 25.30 11.13 -18.70
C ARG A 203 25.02 11.99 -19.95
N SER A 204 23.88 12.68 -20.01
CA SER A 204 23.53 13.58 -21.11
C SER A 204 24.55 14.72 -21.24
N ILE A 205 24.84 15.42 -20.14
CA ILE A 205 25.82 16.53 -20.13
C ILE A 205 27.20 16.03 -20.56
N THR A 206 27.63 14.85 -20.08
CA THR A 206 28.92 14.30 -20.50
C THR A 206 28.92 13.92 -21.98
N ARG A 207 27.80 13.39 -22.51
CA ARG A 207 27.68 13.07 -23.93
C ARG A 207 27.78 14.34 -24.77
N ASP A 208 27.04 15.38 -24.40
CA ASP A 208 27.03 16.64 -25.12
C ASP A 208 28.42 17.31 -25.08
N ALA A 209 29.09 17.29 -23.92
CA ALA A 209 30.47 17.75 -23.78
C ALA A 209 31.44 16.97 -24.70
N THR A 210 31.34 15.63 -24.74
CA THR A 210 32.19 14.83 -25.63
C THR A 210 31.90 15.08 -27.12
N THR A 211 30.66 15.39 -27.50
CA THR A 211 30.34 15.75 -28.89
C THR A 211 30.91 17.12 -29.27
N ILE A 212 30.88 18.08 -28.35
CA ILE A 212 31.49 19.40 -28.55
C ILE A 212 33.01 19.25 -28.64
N ASP A 213 33.64 18.49 -27.74
CA ASP A 213 35.07 18.23 -27.77
C ASP A 213 35.49 17.52 -29.06
N ALA A 214 34.71 16.53 -29.51
CA ALA A 214 34.96 15.85 -30.79
C ALA A 214 34.87 16.83 -31.98
N PHE A 215 33.84 17.67 -32.01
CA PHE A 215 33.67 18.69 -33.05
C PHE A 215 34.81 19.72 -33.04
N VAL A 216 35.22 20.20 -31.85
CA VAL A 216 36.33 21.15 -31.72
C VAL A 216 37.66 20.51 -32.13
N ASN A 217 37.91 19.26 -31.73
CA ASN A 217 39.12 18.54 -32.12
C ASN A 217 39.15 18.27 -33.62
N GLU A 218 38.04 17.82 -34.22
CA GLU A 218 37.93 17.64 -35.68
C GLU A 218 38.13 18.97 -36.43
N GLY A 219 37.53 20.06 -35.94
CA GLY A 219 37.74 21.39 -36.48
C GLY A 219 39.19 21.88 -36.36
N LEU A 220 39.85 21.63 -35.21
CA LEU A 220 41.25 21.97 -34.99
C LEU A 220 42.20 21.13 -35.84
N GLU A 221 41.92 19.84 -36.02
CA GLU A 221 42.67 18.96 -36.92
C GLU A 221 42.55 19.43 -38.37
N MET A 222 41.33 19.77 -38.82
CA MET A 222 41.11 20.36 -40.15
C MET A 222 41.84 21.71 -40.33
N LEU A 223 41.83 22.59 -39.32
CA LEU A 223 42.51 23.90 -39.37
C LEU A 223 44.04 23.79 -39.32
N ASN A 224 44.58 22.78 -38.64
CA ASN A 224 46.03 22.55 -38.56
C ASN A 224 46.59 21.81 -39.78
N ASP A 225 45.74 21.19 -40.60
CA ASP A 225 46.16 20.57 -41.84
C ASP A 225 46.69 21.66 -42.79
N ARG A 226 47.99 21.64 -43.07
CA ARG A 226 48.66 22.60 -43.97
C ARG A 226 48.82 21.96 -45.34
N PRO A 227 47.88 22.17 -46.28
CA PRO A 227 47.93 21.52 -47.59
C PRO A 227 49.13 22.03 -48.38
N LYS A 228 49.89 21.11 -48.98
CA LYS A 228 51.12 21.43 -49.74
C LYS A 228 50.90 21.37 -51.25
N ASN A 229 49.86 20.69 -51.71
CA ASN A 229 49.50 20.56 -53.13
C ASN A 229 48.17 21.26 -53.48
N HIS A 230 48.01 21.67 -54.74
CA HIS A 230 46.82 22.39 -55.24
C HIS A 230 45.52 21.58 -55.11
N GLU A 231 45.58 20.25 -55.24
CA GLU A 231 44.42 19.37 -55.01
C GLU A 231 44.04 19.25 -53.52
N GLU A 232 45.03 19.24 -52.62
CA GLU A 232 44.80 19.20 -51.17
C GLU A 232 44.16 20.50 -50.66
N ILE A 233 44.55 21.63 -51.24
CA ILE A 233 43.92 22.93 -50.98
C ILE A 233 42.43 22.89 -51.35
N ARG A 234 42.08 22.33 -52.51
CA ARG A 234 40.68 22.21 -52.95
C ARG A 234 39.84 21.31 -52.04
N LEU A 235 40.41 20.22 -51.53
CA LEU A 235 39.75 19.31 -50.59
C LEU A 235 39.55 19.94 -49.20
N SER A 236 40.54 20.70 -48.72
CA SER A 236 40.45 21.46 -47.47
C SER A 236 39.33 22.51 -47.53
N TYR A 237 39.23 23.30 -48.61
CA TYR A 237 38.12 24.26 -48.79
C TYR A 237 36.74 23.60 -48.77
N LYS A 238 36.60 22.42 -49.40
CA LYS A 238 35.32 21.69 -49.45
C LYS A 238 34.88 21.20 -48.08
N LYS A 239 35.84 20.73 -47.28
CA LYS A 239 35.62 20.31 -45.89
C LYS A 239 35.31 21.48 -44.95
N HIS A 240 35.92 22.65 -45.19
CA HIS A 240 35.57 23.88 -44.47
C HIS A 240 34.15 24.38 -44.80
N ASP A 241 33.68 24.19 -46.05
CA ASP A 241 32.31 24.53 -46.45
C ASP A 241 31.26 23.60 -45.81
N GLU A 242 31.62 22.34 -45.50
CA GLU A 242 30.74 21.37 -44.83
C GLU A 242 30.61 21.61 -43.30
N LEU A 243 31.45 22.49 -42.72
CA LEU A 243 31.44 22.88 -41.31
C LEU A 243 30.59 24.13 -41.00
N ASN A 244 30.14 24.87 -42.03
CA ASN A 244 29.19 26.00 -41.91
C ASN A 244 27.74 25.53 -42.03
#